data_AF-A0A9D1EZR7-F1
#
_entry.id   AF-A0A9D1EZR7-F1
#
_cell.length_a   1.000
_cell.length_b   1.000
_cell.length_c   1.000
_cell.angle_alpha   90.00
_cell.angle_beta   90.00
_cell.angle_gamma   90.00
#
_symmetry.space_group_name_H-M   'P 1'
#
loop_
_entity.id
_entity.type
_entity.pdbx_description
1 polymer ?
#
loop_
_entity_poly.entity_id
_entity_poly.type
_entity_poly.pdbx_seq_one_letter_code
_entity_poly.pdbx_strand_id
1 'polypeptide(L)'
;MINNNFSRNVNFTARLDLNNVKNNRKVWKNVAQIFEDKTQKIPYEFQLSDSNNCVDIYALSDNTLGDIEHCCTLSKESTKKLMSYPAEKISQKLVKLLNVFKHQDKTRYTALDFLKKLEKDDKYGTLLTAYYKNGDSIYDRILYPVFDKIKEDRVTAMQNDIIFKDANFID
;
A
#
# COMPACT_ATOMS: atom_id res chain seq x y z
N MET A 1 22.85 2.71 21.02
CA MET A 1 23.56 1.70 20.21
C MET A 1 22.54 1.04 19.30
N ILE A 2 22.57 1.37 18.01
CA ILE A 2 21.68 0.76 17.01
C ILE A 2 22.36 -0.52 16.55
N ASN A 3 21.70 -1.65 16.78
CA ASN A 3 22.22 -2.96 16.41
C ASN A 3 22.04 -3.14 14.89
N ASN A 4 23.10 -2.83 14.14
CA ASN A 4 23.22 -3.15 12.72
C ASN A 4 23.48 -4.66 12.58
N ASN A 5 22.44 -5.45 12.37
CA ASN A 5 22.54 -6.81 11.83
C ASN A 5 21.22 -7.21 11.17
N PHE A 6 20.94 -6.67 9.98
CA PHE A 6 19.93 -7.21 9.07
C PHE A 6 20.60 -7.69 7.78
N SER A 7 21.53 -8.64 7.90
CA SER A 7 21.79 -9.58 6.81
C SER A 7 20.70 -10.66 6.82
N ARG A 8 19.45 -10.29 6.55
CA ARG A 8 18.42 -11.30 6.32
C ARG A 8 18.31 -11.56 4.84
N ASN A 9 18.82 -12.71 4.43
CA ASN A 9 18.40 -13.39 3.22
C ASN A 9 16.95 -13.87 3.47
N VAL A 10 15.99 -12.95 3.56
CA VAL A 10 14.57 -13.31 3.70
C VAL A 10 14.09 -13.71 2.33
N ASN A 11 13.57 -14.92 2.18
CA ASN A 11 12.67 -15.22 1.08
C ASN A 11 11.38 -14.41 1.31
N PHE A 12 11.40 -13.15 0.90
CA PHE A 12 10.24 -12.28 0.96
C PHE A 12 9.14 -12.87 0.10
N THR A 13 7.92 -12.96 0.60
CA THR A 13 6.72 -13.35 -0.14
C THR A 13 5.58 -12.56 0.47
N ALA A 14 4.69 -11.99 -0.34
CA ALA A 14 3.61 -11.20 0.22
C ALA A 14 2.64 -12.14 0.94
N ARG A 15 2.47 -11.98 2.26
CA ARG A 15 1.66 -12.87 3.09
C ARG A 15 0.25 -12.34 3.26
N LEU A 16 -0.72 -13.25 3.40
CA LEU A 16 -2.10 -12.89 3.69
C LEU A 16 -2.50 -13.38 5.09
N ASP A 17 -2.48 -12.49 6.09
CA ASP A 17 -2.96 -12.80 7.43
C ASP A 17 -4.49 -12.83 7.48
N LEU A 18 -5.01 -13.94 8.01
CA LEU A 18 -6.43 -14.26 8.13
C LEU A 18 -6.89 -14.35 9.59
N ASN A 19 -6.07 -13.94 10.56
CA ASN A 19 -6.38 -14.02 11.99
C ASN A 19 -7.69 -13.31 12.35
N ASN A 20 -7.99 -12.21 11.66
CA ASN A 20 -9.18 -11.40 11.89
C ASN A 20 -10.34 -11.75 10.94
N VAL A 21 -10.20 -12.82 10.13
CA VAL A 21 -11.25 -13.27 9.20
C VAL A 21 -12.13 -14.35 9.84
N LYS A 22 -13.41 -14.03 10.05
CA LYS A 22 -14.43 -14.90 10.65
C LYS A 22 -15.24 -15.64 9.58
N ASN A 23 -15.61 -14.97 8.48
CA ASN A 23 -16.46 -15.55 7.45
C ASN A 23 -15.67 -16.19 6.30
N ASN A 24 -16.26 -17.21 5.65
CA ASN A 24 -15.72 -17.83 4.42
C ASN A 24 -14.25 -18.30 4.53
N ARG A 25 -13.81 -18.70 5.72
CA ARG A 25 -12.40 -18.99 6.04
C ARG A 25 -11.75 -20.01 5.10
N LYS A 26 -12.50 -21.00 4.61
CA LYS A 26 -12.00 -21.99 3.63
C LYS A 26 -11.61 -21.34 2.30
N VAL A 27 -12.43 -20.40 1.80
CA VAL A 27 -12.12 -19.65 0.57
C VAL A 27 -10.87 -18.81 0.79
N TRP A 28 -10.80 -18.09 1.90
CA TRP A 28 -9.66 -17.24 2.23
C TRP A 28 -8.35 -18.00 2.39
N LYS A 29 -8.36 -19.20 2.97
CA LYS A 29 -7.17 -20.07 3.01
C LYS A 29 -6.65 -20.42 1.61
N ASN A 30 -7.55 -20.75 0.67
CA ASN A 30 -7.16 -21.01 -0.71
C ASN A 30 -6.63 -19.75 -1.40
N VAL A 31 -7.26 -18.60 -1.15
CA VAL A 31 -6.79 -17.30 -1.67
C VAL A 31 -5.40 -16.97 -1.14
N ALA A 32 -5.14 -17.16 0.15
CA ALA A 32 -3.83 -16.91 0.77
C ALA A 32 -2.73 -17.72 0.11
N GLN A 33 -2.94 -19.03 -0.07
CA GLN A 33 -1.98 -19.90 -0.75
C GLN A 33 -1.67 -19.41 -2.17
N ILE A 34 -2.70 -19.17 -2.98
CA ILE A 34 -2.52 -18.72 -4.38
C ILE A 34 -1.87 -17.33 -4.44
N PHE A 35 -2.21 -16.43 -3.50
CA PHE A 35 -1.65 -15.10 -3.42
C PHE A 35 -0.15 -15.15 -3.07
N GLU A 36 0.23 -15.89 -2.05
CA GLU A 36 1.64 -16.08 -1.65
C GLU A 36 2.46 -16.71 -2.78
N ASP A 37 1.92 -17.74 -3.44
CA ASP A 37 2.60 -18.38 -4.58
C ASP A 37 2.82 -17.42 -5.76
N LYS A 38 1.90 -16.47 -5.98
CA LYS A 38 2.00 -15.47 -7.07
C LYS A 38 2.84 -14.25 -6.73
N THR A 39 3.19 -14.05 -5.46
CA THR A 39 3.84 -12.83 -4.96
C THR A 39 5.18 -13.12 -4.30
N GLN A 40 5.80 -14.23 -4.69
CA GLN A 40 7.16 -14.56 -4.30
C GLN A 40 8.10 -13.38 -4.58
N LYS A 41 9.03 -13.14 -3.65
CA LYS A 41 10.02 -12.06 -3.64
C LYS A 41 9.42 -10.65 -3.47
N ILE A 42 8.19 -10.54 -2.98
CA ILE A 42 7.55 -9.25 -2.68
C ILE A 42 7.39 -9.09 -1.15
N PRO A 43 8.03 -8.09 -0.52
CA PRO A 43 8.05 -7.93 0.94
C PRO A 43 6.83 -7.13 1.45
N TYR A 44 5.65 -7.75 1.45
CA TYR A 44 4.42 -7.15 1.98
C TYR A 44 3.71 -8.08 2.95
N GLU A 45 3.07 -7.52 3.95
CA GLU A 45 2.09 -8.22 4.78
C GLU A 45 0.71 -7.63 4.50
N PHE A 46 -0.21 -8.46 4.03
CA PHE A 46 -1.62 -8.11 3.87
C PHE A 46 -2.39 -8.68 5.05
N GLN A 47 -3.04 -7.83 5.83
CA GLN A 47 -3.96 -8.25 6.87
C GLN A 47 -5.39 -8.05 6.40
N LEU A 48 -6.19 -9.10 6.52
CA LEU A 48 -7.61 -9.06 6.22
C LEU A 48 -8.43 -9.09 7.50
N SER A 49 -9.42 -8.22 7.56
CA SER A 49 -10.44 -8.21 8.59
C SER A 49 -11.82 -8.17 7.91
N ASP A 50 -12.78 -8.93 8.44
CA ASP A 50 -14.16 -8.85 7.99
C ASP A 50 -15.07 -8.38 9.13
N SER A 51 -15.81 -7.31 8.86
CA SER A 51 -16.76 -6.72 9.79
C SER A 51 -17.97 -6.19 9.04
N ASN A 52 -19.17 -6.42 9.56
CA ASN A 52 -20.42 -5.91 8.98
C ASN A 52 -20.63 -6.21 7.47
N ASN A 53 -20.16 -7.37 7.00
CA ASN A 53 -20.15 -7.77 5.58
C ASN A 53 -19.29 -6.87 4.66
N CYS A 54 -18.35 -6.12 5.24
CA CYS A 54 -17.26 -5.47 4.55
C CYS A 54 -15.97 -6.26 4.76
N VAL A 55 -15.01 -6.08 3.85
CA VAL A 55 -13.64 -6.57 4.02
C VAL A 55 -12.72 -5.35 4.07
N ASP A 56 -11.98 -5.25 5.15
CA ASP A 56 -10.90 -4.30 5.35
C ASP A 56 -9.58 -4.98 4.98
N ILE A 57 -8.77 -4.27 4.19
CA ILE A 57 -7.48 -4.74 3.70
C ILE A 57 -6.44 -3.73 4.15
N TYR A 58 -5.51 -4.19 4.97
CA TYR A 58 -4.34 -3.44 5.40
C TYR A 58 -3.11 -4.06 4.75
N ALA A 59 -2.22 -3.23 4.23
CA ALA A 59 -0.97 -3.71 3.65
C ALA A 59 0.20 -2.92 4.22
N LEU A 60 1.17 -3.65 4.78
CA LEU A 60 2.40 -3.09 5.32
C LEU A 60 3.57 -3.54 4.44
N SER A 61 4.38 -2.57 4.00
CA SER A 61 5.64 -2.86 3.31
C SER A 61 6.72 -3.15 4.34
N ASP A 62 7.30 -4.35 4.28
CA ASP A 62 8.36 -4.81 5.20
C ASP A 62 9.75 -4.23 4.82
N ASN A 63 9.80 -3.38 3.79
CA ASN A 63 11.03 -3.07 3.07
C ASN A 63 11.67 -1.73 3.39
N THR A 64 11.17 -0.96 4.36
CA THR A 64 11.55 0.47 4.43
C THR A 64 11.45 1.12 5.80
N LEU A 65 12.31 2.12 6.00
CA LEU A 65 12.57 2.97 7.19
C LEU A 65 11.37 3.79 7.73
N GLY A 66 10.16 3.39 7.39
CA GLY A 66 8.90 3.91 7.89
C GLY A 66 7.83 2.90 7.51
N ASP A 67 7.05 2.46 8.48
CA ASP A 67 5.93 1.54 8.28
C ASP A 67 4.89 2.24 7.39
N ILE A 68 5.03 2.12 6.07
CA ILE A 68 3.99 2.59 5.17
C ILE A 68 2.85 1.58 5.25
N GLU A 69 1.79 2.02 5.90
CA GLU A 69 0.51 1.33 5.92
C GLU A 69 -0.36 1.85 4.77
N HIS A 70 -0.87 0.92 3.97
CA HIS A 70 -1.96 1.18 3.03
C HIS A 70 -3.23 0.54 3.59
N CYS A 71 -4.35 1.24 3.50
CA CYS A 71 -5.63 0.69 3.91
C CYS A 71 -6.68 0.91 2.82
N CYS A 72 -7.47 -0.12 2.55
CA CYS A 72 -8.71 0.03 1.80
C CYS A 72 -9.84 -0.81 2.40
N THR A 73 -11.02 -0.21 2.50
CA THR A 73 -12.25 -0.88 2.91
C THR A 73 -13.15 -1.09 1.70
N LEU A 74 -13.59 -2.33 1.49
CA LEU A 74 -14.58 -2.66 0.48
C LEU A 74 -15.99 -2.33 0.97
N SER A 75 -16.82 -1.79 0.07
CA SER A 75 -18.26 -1.69 0.32
C SER A 75 -18.89 -3.07 0.48
N LYS A 76 -20.09 -3.14 1.09
CA LYS A 76 -20.85 -4.41 1.23
C LYS A 76 -21.12 -5.06 -0.13
N GLU A 77 -21.43 -4.26 -1.15
CA GLU A 77 -21.69 -4.76 -2.50
C GLU A 77 -20.42 -5.31 -3.16
N SER A 78 -19.31 -4.57 -3.06
CA SER A 78 -18.02 -5.02 -3.59
C SER A 78 -17.54 -6.27 -2.87
N THR A 79 -17.73 -6.36 -1.56
CA THR A 79 -17.43 -7.55 -0.77
C THR A 79 -18.25 -8.75 -1.25
N LYS A 80 -19.57 -8.59 -1.40
CA LYS A 80 -20.44 -9.66 -1.92
C LYS A 80 -20.02 -10.11 -3.32
N LYS A 81 -19.64 -9.18 -4.20
CA LYS A 81 -19.13 -9.48 -5.56
C LYS A 81 -17.76 -10.16 -5.52
N LEU A 82 -16.88 -9.76 -4.61
CA LEU A 82 -15.57 -10.40 -4.44
C LEU A 82 -15.74 -11.84 -3.98
N MET A 83 -16.59 -12.06 -2.97
CA MET A 83 -16.81 -13.37 -2.38
C MET A 83 -17.61 -14.33 -3.28
N SER A 84 -18.24 -13.84 -4.36
CA SER A 84 -18.85 -14.71 -5.37
C SER A 84 -17.85 -15.24 -6.41
N TYR A 85 -16.61 -14.75 -6.39
CA TYR A 85 -15.56 -15.22 -7.29
C TYR A 85 -14.83 -16.46 -6.77
N PRO A 86 -14.28 -17.28 -7.70
CA PRO A 86 -13.35 -18.33 -7.32
C PRO A 86 -12.07 -17.75 -6.72
N ALA A 87 -11.39 -18.53 -5.88
CA ALA A 87 -10.22 -18.10 -5.13
C ALA A 87 -9.10 -17.53 -6.03
N GLU A 88 -8.92 -18.09 -7.23
CA GLU A 88 -7.93 -17.64 -8.21
C GLU A 88 -8.19 -16.20 -8.66
N LYS A 89 -9.46 -15.84 -8.86
CA LYS A 89 -9.87 -14.52 -9.31
C LYS A 89 -9.82 -13.51 -8.16
N ILE A 90 -10.15 -13.92 -6.93
CA ILE A 90 -9.93 -13.10 -5.73
C ILE A 90 -8.44 -12.81 -5.56
N SER A 91 -7.58 -13.82 -5.66
CA SER A 91 -6.13 -13.66 -5.57
C SER A 91 -5.59 -12.72 -6.66
N GLN A 92 -6.05 -12.83 -7.90
CA GLN A 92 -5.68 -11.89 -8.97
C GLN A 92 -6.06 -10.44 -8.64
N LYS A 93 -7.21 -10.22 -7.99
CA LYS A 93 -7.63 -8.90 -7.52
C LYS A 93 -6.69 -8.37 -6.44
N LEU A 94 -6.34 -9.18 -5.45
CA LEU A 94 -5.37 -8.80 -4.42
C LEU A 94 -3.97 -8.52 -4.99
N VAL A 95 -3.50 -9.30 -5.97
CA VAL A 95 -2.22 -9.04 -6.66
C VAL A 95 -2.25 -7.70 -7.40
N LYS A 96 -3.38 -7.36 -8.03
CA LYS A 96 -3.54 -6.04 -8.65
C LYS A 96 -3.46 -4.92 -7.61
N LEU A 97 -4.13 -5.07 -6.46
CA LEU A 97 -4.08 -4.12 -5.35
C LEU A 97 -2.64 -3.95 -4.82
N LEU A 98 -1.92 -5.05 -4.60
CA LEU A 98 -0.50 -5.05 -4.23
C LEU A 98 0.36 -4.27 -5.22
N ASN A 99 0.15 -4.43 -6.53
CA ASN A 99 0.92 -3.69 -7.53
C ASN A 99 0.65 -2.18 -7.48
N VAL A 100 -0.57 -1.77 -7.11
CA VAL A 100 -0.88 -0.36 -6.87
C VAL A 100 -0.12 0.14 -5.63
N PHE A 101 -0.19 -0.56 -4.50
CA PHE A 101 0.55 -0.18 -3.29
C PHE A 101 2.06 -0.07 -3.52
N LYS A 102 2.65 -1.01 -4.27
CA LYS A 102 4.06 -0.96 -4.69
C LYS A 102 4.39 0.27 -5.51
N HIS A 103 3.50 0.67 -6.42
CA HIS A 103 3.70 1.88 -7.23
C HIS A 103 3.62 3.14 -6.37
N GLN A 104 2.68 3.20 -5.42
CA GLN A 104 2.55 4.32 -4.48
C GLN A 104 3.81 4.44 -3.61
N ASP A 105 4.29 3.32 -3.05
CA ASP A 105 5.51 3.28 -2.23
C ASP A 105 6.72 3.73 -3.03
N LYS A 106 6.92 3.19 -4.24
CA LYS A 106 8.02 3.60 -5.11
C LYS A 106 7.98 5.10 -5.41
N THR A 107 6.79 5.65 -5.68
CA THR A 107 6.60 7.07 -5.98
C THR A 107 6.95 7.92 -4.75
N ARG A 108 6.46 7.53 -3.57
CA ARG A 108 6.79 8.20 -2.29
C ARG A 108 8.28 8.13 -1.98
N TYR A 109 8.91 6.97 -2.13
CA TYR A 109 10.36 6.82 -1.89
C TYR A 109 11.21 7.66 -2.83
N THR A 110 10.84 7.71 -4.10
CA THR A 110 11.55 8.53 -5.08
C THR A 110 11.49 10.01 -4.71
N ALA A 111 10.32 10.49 -4.25
CA ALA A 111 10.14 11.86 -3.80
C ALA A 111 10.95 12.17 -2.53
N LEU A 112 10.92 11.28 -1.54
CA LEU A 112 11.69 11.45 -0.30
C LEU A 112 13.21 11.39 -0.53
N ASP A 113 13.68 10.51 -1.42
CA ASP A 113 15.09 10.45 -1.81
C ASP A 113 15.54 11.73 -2.53
N PHE A 114 14.68 12.26 -3.41
CA PHE A 114 14.92 13.56 -4.05
C PHE A 114 15.01 14.69 -3.01
N LEU A 115 14.08 14.76 -2.06
CA LEU A 115 14.10 15.76 -0.99
C LEU A 115 15.38 15.66 -0.15
N LYS A 116 15.79 14.46 0.25
CA LYS A 116 17.05 14.25 1.01
C LYS A 116 18.29 14.71 0.24
N LYS A 117 18.32 14.52 -1.08
CA LYS A 117 19.42 15.02 -1.92
C LYS A 117 19.40 16.55 -1.99
N LEU A 118 18.21 17.12 -2.19
CA LEU A 118 18.00 18.57 -2.22
C LEU A 118 18.44 19.24 -0.90
N GLU A 119 18.08 18.66 0.24
CA GLU A 119 18.53 19.07 1.58
C GLU A 119 20.05 19.04 1.72
N LYS A 120 20.68 17.94 1.26
CA LYS A 120 22.13 17.77 1.38
C LYS A 120 22.89 18.79 0.53
N ASP A 121 22.33 19.18 -0.61
CA ASP A 121 22.93 20.15 -1.54
C ASP A 121 22.68 21.61 -1.12
N ASP A 122 21.74 21.85 -0.19
CA ASP A 122 21.45 23.18 0.38
C ASP A 122 22.50 23.61 1.41
N LYS A 123 23.63 24.07 0.89
CA LYS A 123 24.78 24.56 1.66
C LYS A 123 24.45 25.65 2.69
N TYR A 124 23.34 26.36 2.54
CA TYR A 124 22.99 27.51 3.36
C TYR A 124 21.78 27.27 4.28
N GLY A 125 21.20 26.05 4.27
CA GLY A 125 20.03 25.71 5.09
C GLY A 125 18.77 26.51 4.74
N THR A 126 18.73 27.09 3.53
CA THR A 126 17.62 27.93 3.04
C THR A 126 16.30 27.17 2.90
N LEU A 127 16.34 25.85 2.74
CA LEU A 127 15.16 24.99 2.62
C LEU A 127 14.48 24.73 3.97
N LEU A 128 15.20 24.83 5.09
CA LEU A 128 14.68 24.56 6.43
C LEU A 128 13.88 25.73 7.03
N THR A 129 13.94 26.92 6.41
CA THR A 129 13.33 28.14 6.94
C THR A 129 12.39 28.85 5.95
N ALA A 130 12.34 28.40 4.69
CA ALA A 130 11.54 29.05 3.65
C ALA A 130 10.07 28.61 3.75
N TYR A 131 9.28 29.40 4.47
CA TYR A 131 7.82 29.38 4.36
C TYR A 131 7.36 30.41 3.33
N TYR A 132 6.51 29.99 2.40
CA TYR A 132 5.88 30.87 1.44
C TYR A 132 4.81 31.74 2.13
N LYS A 133 4.32 32.79 1.45
CA LYS A 133 3.31 33.72 2.00
C LYS A 133 2.03 33.04 2.50
N ASN A 134 1.72 31.86 1.99
CA ASN A 134 0.56 31.05 2.40
C ASN A 134 0.88 30.05 3.53
N GLY A 135 2.10 30.03 4.06
CA GLY A 135 2.52 29.15 5.15
C GLY A 135 3.07 27.79 4.71
N ASP A 136 3.08 27.49 3.41
CA ASP A 136 3.67 26.24 2.90
C ASP A 136 5.20 26.27 3.01
N SER A 137 5.82 25.13 3.26
CA SER A 137 7.24 24.92 3.05
C SER A 137 7.55 24.45 1.62
N ILE A 138 8.84 24.42 1.26
CA ILE A 138 9.28 23.76 0.02
C ILE A 138 8.93 22.26 0.00
N TYR A 139 8.91 21.60 1.16
CA TYR A 139 8.53 20.21 1.29
C TYR A 139 7.06 20.01 0.94
N ASP A 140 6.18 20.89 1.42
CA ASP A 140 4.75 20.84 1.11
C ASP A 140 4.52 20.96 -0.39
N ARG A 141 5.23 21.86 -1.06
CA ARG A 141 5.12 22.04 -2.52
C ARG A 141 5.65 20.88 -3.35
N ILE A 142 6.45 19.99 -2.77
CA ILE A 142 6.95 18.79 -3.45
C ILE A 142 6.11 17.56 -3.06
N LEU A 143 5.77 17.40 -1.78
CA LEU A 143 5.04 16.24 -1.27
C LEU A 143 3.56 16.27 -1.63
N TYR A 144 2.87 17.41 -1.59
CA TYR A 144 1.45 17.45 -1.93
C TYR A 144 1.18 17.04 -3.39
N PRO A 145 1.90 17.56 -4.41
CA PRO A 145 1.72 17.09 -5.78
C PRO A 145 2.05 15.59 -5.95
N VAL A 146 2.98 15.05 -5.16
CA VAL A 146 3.28 13.62 -5.15
C VAL A 146 2.12 12.82 -4.58
N PHE A 147 1.51 13.27 -3.49
CA PHE A 147 0.31 12.63 -2.93
C PHE A 147 -0.89 12.71 -3.87
N ASP A 148 -1.09 13.84 -4.54
CA ASP A 148 -2.14 13.99 -5.55
C ASP A 148 -1.92 13.03 -6.72
N LYS A 149 -0.68 12.95 -7.23
CA LYS A 149 -0.33 11.99 -8.29
C LYS A 149 -0.54 10.54 -7.88
N ILE A 150 -0.20 10.19 -6.64
CA ILE A 150 -0.43 8.87 -6.04
C ILE A 150 -1.92 8.52 -6.05
N LYS A 151 -2.78 9.47 -5.69
CA LYS A 151 -4.25 9.30 -5.70
C LYS A 151 -4.78 9.13 -7.12
N GLU A 152 -4.36 9.98 -8.05
CA GLU A 152 -4.75 9.91 -9.47
C GLU A 152 -4.34 8.59 -10.12
N ASP A 153 -3.12 8.11 -9.86
CA ASP A 153 -2.62 6.85 -10.39
C ASP A 153 -3.41 5.66 -9.86
N ARG A 154 -3.74 5.67 -8.56
CA ARG A 154 -4.60 4.65 -7.97
C ARG A 154 -5.98 4.64 -8.62
N VAL A 155 -6.63 5.81 -8.74
CA VAL A 155 -7.95 5.92 -9.38
C VAL A 155 -7.90 5.39 -10.81
N THR A 156 -6.89 5.80 -11.59
CA THR A 156 -6.68 5.33 -12.96
C THR A 156 -6.48 3.81 -13.04
N ALA A 157 -5.69 3.23 -12.13
CA ALA A 157 -5.44 1.79 -12.09
C ALA A 157 -6.70 0.98 -11.70
N MET A 158 -7.57 1.57 -10.88
CA MET A 158 -8.76 0.92 -10.35
C MET A 158 -10.06 1.26 -11.08
N GLN A 159 -10.08 2.23 -12.00
CA GLN A 159 -11.32 2.72 -12.64
C GLN A 159 -12.19 1.62 -13.27
N ASN A 160 -11.55 0.59 -13.85
CA ASN A 160 -12.23 -0.54 -14.50
C ASN A 160 -12.34 -1.76 -13.57
N ASP A 161 -11.89 -1.66 -12.33
CA ASP A 161 -11.97 -2.75 -11.36
C ASP A 161 -13.29 -2.75 -10.62
N ILE A 162 -14.20 -3.65 -11.01
CA ILE A 162 -15.54 -3.71 -10.40
C ILE A 162 -15.56 -4.02 -8.89
N ILE A 163 -14.43 -4.41 -8.30
CA ILE A 163 -14.29 -4.64 -6.85
C ILE A 163 -13.75 -3.37 -6.17
N PHE A 164 -12.65 -2.83 -6.69
CA PHE A 164 -11.88 -1.77 -6.01
C PHE A 164 -12.18 -0.35 -6.48
N LYS A 165 -12.90 -0.15 -7.58
CA LYS A 165 -13.19 1.20 -8.11
C LYS A 165 -13.92 2.09 -7.10
N ASP A 166 -14.76 1.49 -6.26
CA ASP A 166 -15.56 2.16 -5.23
C ASP A 166 -15.06 1.83 -3.81
N ALA A 167 -13.85 1.29 -3.68
CA ALA A 167 -13.25 1.02 -2.37
C ALA A 167 -12.84 2.33 -1.70
N ASN A 168 -13.03 2.40 -0.38
CA ASN A 168 -12.60 3.54 0.40
C ASN A 168 -11.12 3.37 0.76
N PHE A 169 -10.25 4.16 0.14
CA PHE A 169 -8.81 4.19 0.44
C PHE A 169 -8.51 5.26 1.48
N ILE A 170 -7.67 4.93 2.45
CA ILE A 170 -7.15 5.88 3.43
C ILE A 170 -5.77 6.32 2.92
N ASP A 171 -5.61 7.63 2.72
CA ASP A 171 -4.40 8.28 2.17
C ASP A 171 -3.59 9.01 3.25
#